data_AF-A0A838VD08-F1
#
_entry.id   AF-A0A838VD08-F1
#
_cell.length_a   1.000
_cell.length_b   1.000
_cell.length_c   1.000
_cell.angle_alpha   90.00
_cell.angle_beta   90.00
_cell.angle_gamma   90.00
#
_symmetry.space_group_name_H-M   'P 1'
#
loop_
_entity.id
_entity.type
_entity.pdbx_description
1 polymer ?
#
loop_
_entity_poly.entity_id
_entity_poly.type
_entity_poly.pdbx_seq_one_letter_code
_entity_poly.pdbx_strand_id
1 'polypeptide(L)'
;VFQCDCRGVGTDWRVPQLQHIASKLLGTTDIIPDASMIEADFQAILAKAMSKDVSDVSLRLWTPQSAKVLFCKQVSPDIVDLSHRAKTIKPQVVDYPTGAWGKQESRDYHFCIEVNPGNVGDEMLAGRASLLYTINGVETKITDSRILATWTDDDVKSTKLDRTVAHYTGQAELAQSIQEGLEARARGDVEVATSLLGKAVKLAHESGNEGTTKLLKTVVDIQNAPEGTVRLKREVADVDAMALETRSTKTTRIPKS
;
A
#
# COMPACT_ATOMS: atom_id res chain seq x y z
N VAL A 1 5.75 6.28 19.37
CA VAL A 1 6.59 6.57 18.17
C VAL A 1 6.07 7.84 17.54
N PHE A 2 6.91 8.78 17.11
CA PHE A 2 6.43 9.99 16.42
C PHE A 2 6.07 9.65 14.95
N GLN A 3 5.05 10.30 14.41
CA GLN A 3 4.66 10.16 13.00
C GLN A 3 5.07 11.39 12.19
N CYS A 4 5.43 11.21 10.92
CA CYS A 4 5.84 12.31 10.04
C CYS A 4 5.20 12.20 8.67
N ASP A 5 4.27 13.12 8.39
CA ASP A 5 3.78 13.40 7.04
C ASP A 5 4.73 14.39 6.35
N CYS A 6 5.20 14.06 5.14
CA CYS A 6 6.12 14.85 4.35
C CYS A 6 5.38 15.52 3.17
N ARG A 7 5.79 16.75 2.83
CA ARG A 7 5.29 17.48 1.67
C ARG A 7 6.44 18.06 0.87
N GLY A 8 6.42 17.82 -0.44
CA GLY A 8 7.35 18.46 -1.38
C GLY A 8 6.65 19.60 -2.10
N VAL A 9 7.20 20.80 -2.02
CA VAL A 9 6.63 22.01 -2.67
C VAL A 9 7.34 22.23 -4.00
N GLY A 10 6.57 22.46 -5.06
CA GLY A 10 7.11 22.60 -6.43
C GLY A 10 7.75 21.29 -6.92
N THR A 11 8.86 21.40 -7.65
CA THR A 11 9.50 20.27 -8.35
C THR A 11 10.97 20.05 -7.98
N ASP A 12 11.56 20.94 -7.17
CA ASP A 12 12.99 20.90 -6.82
C ASP A 12 13.29 19.98 -5.62
N TRP A 13 12.73 18.77 -5.64
CA TRP A 13 12.91 17.75 -4.61
C TRP A 13 12.85 16.35 -5.21
N ARG A 14 13.22 15.34 -4.43
CA ARG A 14 13.23 13.93 -4.87
C ARG A 14 12.13 13.14 -4.18
N VAL A 15 11.18 12.64 -4.98
CA VAL A 15 10.06 11.81 -4.50
C VAL A 15 10.54 10.63 -3.64
N PRO A 16 11.55 9.84 -4.07
CA PRO A 16 11.99 8.69 -3.28
C PRO A 16 12.55 9.04 -1.89
N GLN A 17 13.14 10.23 -1.73
CA GLN A 17 13.70 10.66 -0.44
C GLN A 17 12.60 10.95 0.58
N LEU A 18 11.56 11.69 0.19
CA LEU A 18 10.44 11.97 1.10
C LEU A 18 9.63 10.70 1.39
N GLN A 19 9.39 9.86 0.37
CA GLN A 19 8.74 8.57 0.57
C GLN A 19 9.51 7.68 1.55
N HIS A 20 10.85 7.68 1.48
CA HIS A 20 11.67 6.96 2.46
C HIS A 20 11.47 7.47 3.89
N ILE A 21 11.50 8.78 4.10
CA ILE A 21 11.31 9.38 5.43
C ILE A 21 9.91 9.07 5.97
N ALA A 22 8.86 9.38 5.20
CA ALA A 22 7.47 9.15 5.59
C ALA A 22 7.20 7.67 5.88
N SER A 23 7.67 6.78 5.00
CA SER A 23 7.51 5.32 5.17
C SER A 23 8.27 4.76 6.36
N LYS A 24 9.36 5.41 6.83
CA LYS A 24 10.11 5.09 8.07
C LYS A 24 9.50 5.69 9.33
N LEU A 25 8.61 6.68 9.18
CA LEU A 25 7.94 7.37 10.27
C LEU A 25 6.40 7.24 10.25
N LEU A 26 5.85 6.22 9.58
CA LEU A 26 4.43 5.88 9.60
C LEU A 26 3.53 7.07 9.18
N GLY A 27 4.01 7.91 8.27
CA GLY A 27 3.24 8.99 7.68
C GLY A 27 3.14 8.84 6.17
N THR A 28 2.74 9.92 5.52
CA THR A 28 2.45 9.99 4.09
C THR A 28 3.31 11.02 3.38
N THR A 29 3.47 10.88 2.07
CA THR A 29 4.08 11.89 1.21
C THR A 29 3.06 12.39 0.21
N ASP A 30 3.03 13.69 -0.05
CA ASP A 30 2.30 14.27 -1.18
C ASP A 30 3.08 15.46 -1.76
N ILE A 31 2.73 15.82 -2.99
CA ILE A 31 3.22 17.01 -3.69
C ILE A 31 2.26 18.18 -3.47
N ILE A 32 2.84 19.36 -3.27
CA ILE A 32 2.15 20.65 -3.30
C ILE A 32 2.64 21.37 -4.57
N PRO A 33 1.86 21.34 -5.68
CA PRO A 33 2.27 21.88 -6.98
C PRO A 33 2.71 23.34 -6.94
N ASP A 34 2.01 24.16 -6.14
CA ASP A 34 2.21 25.59 -6.04
C ASP A 34 2.15 26.08 -4.59
N ALA A 35 2.93 27.10 -4.25
CA ALA A 35 3.02 27.63 -2.89
C ALA A 35 1.67 28.15 -2.34
N SER A 36 0.77 28.62 -3.21
CA SER A 36 -0.58 29.04 -2.81
C SER A 36 -1.43 27.91 -2.22
N MET A 37 -1.07 26.65 -2.49
CA MET A 37 -1.78 25.47 -1.98
C MET A 37 -1.28 25.01 -0.60
N ILE A 38 -0.19 25.59 -0.07
CA ILE A 38 0.41 25.18 1.21
C ILE A 38 -0.58 25.31 2.36
N GLU A 39 -1.32 26.41 2.44
CA GLU A 39 -2.27 26.64 3.53
C GLU A 39 -3.34 25.56 3.58
N ALA A 40 -3.96 25.27 2.43
CA ALA A 40 -5.02 24.29 2.32
C ALA A 40 -4.52 22.87 2.65
N ASP A 41 -3.35 22.48 2.14
CA ASP A 41 -2.74 21.17 2.46
C ASP A 41 -2.40 21.07 3.95
N PHE A 42 -1.81 22.11 4.54
CA PHE A 42 -1.44 22.12 5.95
C PHE A 42 -2.67 22.04 6.87
N GLN A 43 -3.75 22.76 6.55
CA GLN A 43 -5.02 22.65 7.27
C GLN A 43 -5.57 21.21 7.21
N ALA A 44 -5.49 20.54 6.05
CA ALA A 44 -5.94 19.17 5.90
C ALA A 44 -5.10 18.17 6.72
N ILE A 45 -3.77 18.34 6.75
CA ILE A 45 -2.88 17.52 7.59
C ILE A 45 -3.21 17.72 9.07
N LEU A 46 -3.34 18.97 9.53
CA LEU A 46 -3.65 19.26 10.92
C LEU A 46 -5.00 18.69 11.35
N ALA A 47 -6.03 18.86 10.52
CA ALA A 47 -7.34 18.26 10.78
C ALA A 47 -7.26 16.73 10.93
N LYS A 48 -6.50 16.07 10.04
CA LYS A 48 -6.26 14.62 10.13
C LYS A 48 -5.50 14.23 11.39
N ALA A 49 -4.45 14.96 11.76
CA ALA A 49 -3.68 14.69 12.97
C ALA A 49 -4.52 14.86 14.25
N MET A 50 -5.34 15.91 14.32
CA MET A 50 -6.22 16.19 15.45
C MET A 50 -7.39 15.21 15.58
N SER A 51 -7.74 14.50 14.51
CA SER A 51 -8.77 13.45 14.54
C SER A 51 -8.31 12.12 15.15
N LYS A 52 -7.04 12.00 15.54
CA LYS A 52 -6.50 10.78 16.15
C LYS A 52 -6.89 10.71 17.63
N ASP A 53 -7.51 9.59 18.03
CA ASP A 53 -7.98 9.34 19.40
C ASP A 53 -6.99 8.45 20.19
N VAL A 54 -6.21 7.60 19.51
CA VAL A 54 -5.30 6.62 20.14
C VAL A 54 -3.92 6.72 19.48
N SER A 55 -2.87 6.91 20.27
CA SER A 55 -1.53 7.24 19.75
C SER A 55 -0.66 6.03 19.38
N ASP A 56 -0.86 4.88 20.03
CA ASP A 56 -0.02 3.69 19.83
C ASP A 56 -0.86 2.43 19.63
N VAL A 57 -1.07 2.10 18.35
CA VAL A 57 -1.76 0.88 17.92
C VAL A 57 -0.79 -0.04 17.19
N SER A 58 -0.80 -1.30 17.60
CA SER A 58 0.00 -2.37 17.01
C SER A 58 -0.89 -3.44 16.42
N LEU A 59 -0.51 -3.92 15.23
CA LEU A 59 -1.06 -5.11 14.62
C LEU A 59 -0.15 -6.28 15.00
N ARG A 60 -0.60 -7.12 15.93
CA ARG A 60 0.12 -8.28 16.43
C ARG A 60 -0.23 -9.51 15.64
N LEU A 61 0.78 -10.23 15.18
CA LEU A 61 0.61 -11.54 14.56
C LEU A 61 1.22 -12.61 15.45
N TRP A 62 0.40 -13.57 15.84
CA TRP A 62 0.88 -14.86 16.34
C TRP A 62 0.97 -15.87 15.18
N THR A 63 2.02 -16.70 15.15
CA THR A 63 2.18 -17.82 14.21
C THR A 63 2.65 -19.10 14.92
N PRO A 64 2.35 -20.31 14.40
CA PRO A 64 2.94 -21.54 14.92
C PRO A 64 4.45 -21.57 14.67
N GLN A 65 5.18 -22.42 15.40
CA GLN A 65 6.65 -22.45 15.35
C GLN A 65 7.20 -22.87 13.97
N SER A 66 6.42 -23.65 13.23
CA SER A 66 6.73 -24.11 11.87
C SER A 66 6.45 -23.07 10.78
N ALA A 67 5.78 -21.95 11.11
CA ALA A 67 5.40 -20.94 10.13
C ALA A 67 6.40 -19.77 10.10
N LYS A 68 6.56 -19.20 8.91
CA LYS A 68 7.41 -18.04 8.66
C LYS A 68 6.60 -16.93 8.02
N VAL A 69 6.64 -15.74 8.61
CA VAL A 69 6.01 -14.56 8.00
C VAL A 69 6.94 -14.04 6.90
N LEU A 70 6.45 -14.01 5.66
CA LEU A 70 7.20 -13.49 4.52
C LEU A 70 7.10 -11.97 4.44
N PHE A 71 5.88 -11.43 4.61
CA PHE A 71 5.68 -9.98 4.71
C PHE A 71 4.41 -9.60 5.48
N CYS A 72 4.39 -8.34 5.94
CA CYS A 72 3.19 -7.62 6.35
C CYS A 72 3.18 -6.28 5.60
N LYS A 73 2.14 -6.05 4.79
CA LYS A 73 1.96 -4.79 4.06
C LYS A 73 0.64 -4.16 4.49
N GLN A 74 0.64 -2.85 4.75
CA GLN A 74 -0.60 -2.09 4.61
C GLN A 74 -0.89 -2.00 3.11
N VAL A 75 -2.13 -2.24 2.72
CA VAL A 75 -2.56 -2.21 1.31
C VAL A 75 -3.71 -1.23 1.08
N SER A 76 -4.28 -0.65 2.13
CA SER A 76 -5.24 0.46 2.03
C SER A 76 -5.13 1.37 3.26
N PRO A 77 -5.22 2.70 3.12
CA PRO A 77 -5.42 3.46 1.86
C PRO A 77 -4.17 3.55 0.97
N ASP A 78 -3.00 3.31 1.56
CA ASP A 78 -1.70 3.35 0.89
C ASP A 78 -0.99 2.01 1.01
N ILE A 79 -0.25 1.63 -0.03
CA ILE A 79 0.68 0.51 0.02
C ILE A 79 1.93 0.91 0.81
N VAL A 80 2.14 0.28 1.96
CA VAL A 80 3.32 0.48 2.80
C VAL A 80 3.81 -0.86 3.31
N ASP A 81 5.08 -1.17 3.07
CA ASP A 81 5.70 -2.38 3.63
C ASP A 81 6.06 -2.17 5.11
N LEU A 82 5.43 -2.95 5.98
CA LEU A 82 5.64 -2.93 7.43
C LEU A 82 6.58 -4.03 7.90
N SER A 83 7.03 -4.92 7.01
CA SER A 83 7.83 -6.10 7.35
C SER A 83 9.11 -5.73 8.09
N HIS A 84 9.78 -4.66 7.63
CA HIS A 84 11.00 -4.13 8.27
C HIS A 84 10.76 -3.44 9.62
N ARG A 85 9.50 -3.30 10.04
CA ARG A 85 9.11 -2.67 11.31
C ARG A 85 8.65 -3.69 12.34
N ALA A 86 8.66 -4.97 11.98
CA ALA A 86 8.39 -6.07 12.87
C ALA A 86 9.19 -5.95 14.17
N LYS A 87 8.49 -6.02 15.30
CA LYS A 87 9.07 -6.12 16.64
C LYS A 87 8.75 -7.48 17.20
N THR A 88 9.76 -8.33 17.35
CA THR A 88 9.57 -9.63 18.00
C THR A 88 9.32 -9.42 19.48
N ILE A 89 8.14 -9.81 19.95
CA ILE A 89 7.76 -9.76 21.37
C ILE A 89 8.18 -11.04 22.07
N LYS A 90 7.97 -12.18 21.39
CA LYS A 90 8.43 -13.52 21.77
C LYS A 90 8.51 -14.38 20.49
N PRO A 91 9.10 -15.59 20.51
CA PRO A 91 9.41 -16.35 19.29
C PRO A 91 8.26 -16.52 18.29
N GLN A 92 7.02 -16.62 18.78
CA GLN A 92 5.81 -16.82 17.96
C GLN A 92 4.93 -15.57 17.83
N VAL A 93 5.36 -14.41 18.33
CA VAL A 93 4.55 -13.19 18.36
C VAL A 93 5.35 -11.99 17.90
N VAL A 94 4.88 -11.35 16.85
CA VAL A 94 5.50 -10.19 16.22
C VAL A 94 4.49 -9.05 16.15
N ASP A 95 4.91 -7.86 16.56
CA ASP A 95 4.14 -6.63 16.43
C ASP A 95 4.58 -5.82 15.22
N TYR A 96 3.59 -5.36 14.45
CA TYR A 96 3.76 -4.42 13.36
C TYR A 96 3.16 -3.07 13.81
N PRO A 97 3.99 -2.03 14.03
CA PRO A 97 3.49 -0.74 14.49
C PRO A 97 2.68 -0.07 13.39
N THR A 98 1.46 0.37 13.73
CA THR A 98 0.53 1.02 12.78
C THR A 98 0.34 2.50 13.07
N GLY A 99 0.92 3.01 14.15
CA GLY A 99 0.87 4.42 14.53
C GLY A 99 -0.45 4.81 15.19
N ALA A 100 -0.81 6.09 15.10
CA ALA A 100 -2.03 6.60 15.70
C ALA A 100 -3.26 6.27 14.86
N TRP A 101 -4.38 6.04 15.56
CA TRP A 101 -5.68 5.80 14.97
C TRP A 101 -6.74 6.80 15.48
N GLY A 102 -7.77 7.05 14.68
CA GLY A 102 -8.96 7.85 14.93
C GLY A 102 -10.21 7.09 14.46
N LYS A 103 -11.36 7.45 15.00
CA LYS A 103 -12.62 6.69 14.87
C LYS A 103 -13.08 6.34 13.46
N GLN A 104 -12.83 7.21 12.49
CA GLN A 104 -13.39 7.09 11.13
C GLN A 104 -12.43 6.42 10.16
N GLU A 105 -11.21 6.08 10.59
CA GLU A 105 -10.25 5.49 9.67
C GLU A 105 -10.45 3.99 9.49
N SER A 106 -10.04 3.51 8.32
CA SER A 106 -10.06 2.10 7.98
C SER A 106 -8.82 1.78 7.18
N ARG A 107 -8.15 0.68 7.53
CA ARG A 107 -6.93 0.23 6.88
C ARG A 107 -7.01 -1.26 6.66
N ASP A 108 -6.50 -1.71 5.52
CA ASP A 108 -6.47 -3.12 5.16
C ASP A 108 -5.00 -3.57 5.13
N TYR A 109 -4.73 -4.79 5.60
CA TYR A 109 -3.39 -5.36 5.72
C TYR A 109 -3.31 -6.71 5.03
N HIS A 110 -2.20 -6.96 4.34
CA HIS A 110 -1.90 -8.20 3.65
C HIS A 110 -0.72 -8.88 4.34
N PHE A 111 -0.97 -10.06 4.90
CA PHE A 111 0.06 -10.96 5.40
C PHE A 111 0.31 -12.08 4.40
N CYS A 112 1.57 -12.42 4.19
CA CYS A 112 1.95 -13.67 3.56
C CYS A 112 2.69 -14.52 4.60
N ILE A 113 2.18 -15.72 4.83
CA ILE A 113 2.68 -16.66 5.83
C ILE A 113 3.01 -17.96 5.11
N GLU A 114 4.28 -18.33 5.12
CA GLU A 114 4.75 -19.63 4.69
C GLU A 114 4.52 -20.64 5.81
N VAL A 115 3.97 -21.80 5.45
CA VAL A 115 3.61 -22.87 6.38
C VAL A 115 4.07 -24.21 5.84
N ASN A 116 4.39 -25.15 6.73
CA ASN A 116 4.68 -26.52 6.30
C ASN A 116 3.45 -27.15 5.65
N PRO A 117 3.59 -27.88 4.54
CA PRO A 117 2.49 -28.61 3.93
C PRO A 117 1.85 -29.60 4.91
N GLY A 118 0.51 -29.61 4.94
CA GLY A 118 -0.30 -30.63 5.60
C GLY A 118 -0.74 -31.72 4.61
N ASN A 119 -1.45 -32.73 5.11
CA ASN A 119 -2.12 -33.72 4.29
C ASN A 119 -3.44 -33.16 3.74
N VAL A 120 -3.95 -33.75 2.66
CA VAL A 120 -5.29 -33.44 2.15
C VAL A 120 -6.34 -33.63 3.26
N GLY A 121 -7.15 -32.60 3.50
CA GLY A 121 -8.16 -32.55 4.56
C GLY A 121 -7.68 -31.91 5.86
N ASP A 122 -6.37 -31.68 6.02
CA ASP A 122 -5.85 -30.98 7.20
C ASP A 122 -6.24 -29.50 7.17
N GLU A 123 -6.55 -28.97 8.35
CA GLU A 123 -6.73 -27.54 8.60
C GLU A 123 -5.77 -27.10 9.71
N MET A 124 -5.08 -25.98 9.49
CA MET A 124 -4.11 -25.42 10.42
C MET A 124 -4.37 -23.93 10.67
N LEU A 125 -4.23 -23.49 11.91
CA LEU A 125 -4.13 -22.08 12.23
C LEU A 125 -2.75 -21.53 11.83
N ALA A 126 -2.64 -21.01 10.62
CA ALA A 126 -1.43 -20.38 10.09
C ALA A 126 -1.04 -19.11 10.85
N GLY A 127 -2.02 -18.39 11.40
CA GLY A 127 -1.75 -17.27 12.28
C GLY A 127 -2.99 -16.72 12.96
N ARG A 128 -2.77 -15.82 13.92
CA ARG A 128 -3.83 -15.02 14.54
C ARG A 128 -3.38 -13.56 14.57
N ALA A 129 -4.06 -12.74 13.79
CA ALA A 129 -3.85 -11.29 13.76
C ALA A 129 -4.71 -10.65 14.86
N SER A 130 -4.16 -9.70 15.60
CA SER A 130 -4.84 -8.98 16.67
C SER A 130 -4.52 -7.50 16.55
N LEU A 131 -5.51 -6.64 16.74
CA LEU A 131 -5.30 -5.20 16.83
C LEU A 131 -5.30 -4.81 18.30
N LEU A 132 -4.24 -4.15 18.75
CA LEU A 132 -4.05 -3.76 20.14
C LEU A 132 -3.66 -2.30 20.21
N TYR A 133 -4.09 -1.63 21.28
CA TYR A 133 -3.56 -0.33 21.63
C TYR A 133 -2.93 -0.35 23.02
N THR A 134 -2.01 0.57 23.26
CA THR A 134 -1.39 0.74 24.58
C THR A 134 -1.71 2.12 25.14
N ILE A 135 -2.29 2.18 26.34
CA ILE A 135 -2.49 3.42 27.10
C ILE A 135 -1.85 3.26 28.48
N ASN A 136 -0.98 4.20 28.86
CA ASN A 136 -0.28 4.19 30.16
C ASN A 136 0.44 2.86 30.46
N GLY A 137 1.02 2.23 29.42
CA GLY A 137 1.71 0.95 29.52
C GLY A 137 0.79 -0.27 29.63
N VAL A 138 -0.53 -0.09 29.62
CA VAL A 138 -1.52 -1.17 29.61
C VAL A 138 -1.95 -1.44 28.18
N GLU A 139 -1.71 -2.68 27.75
CA GLU A 139 -2.11 -3.16 26.43
C GLU A 139 -3.55 -3.69 26.46
N THR A 140 -4.36 -3.22 25.53
CA THR A 140 -5.75 -3.67 25.35
C THR A 140 -5.94 -4.19 23.94
N LYS A 141 -6.41 -5.44 23.83
CA LYS A 141 -6.79 -6.03 22.54
C LYS A 141 -8.17 -5.53 22.13
N ILE A 142 -8.27 -4.93 20.94
CA ILE A 142 -9.52 -4.43 20.35
C ILE A 142 -10.28 -5.60 19.70
N THR A 143 -9.58 -6.37 18.86
CA THR A 143 -10.16 -7.46 18.08
C THR A 143 -9.07 -8.44 17.66
N ASP A 144 -9.47 -9.64 17.24
CA ASP A 144 -8.59 -10.61 16.58
C ASP A 144 -9.30 -11.40 15.48
N SER A 145 -8.51 -11.94 14.56
CA SER A 145 -8.96 -12.79 13.47
C SER A 145 -8.00 -13.95 13.26
N ARG A 146 -8.55 -15.11 12.89
CA ARG A 146 -7.79 -16.32 12.57
C ARG A 146 -7.45 -16.35 11.08
N ILE A 147 -6.23 -16.76 10.78
CA ILE A 147 -5.74 -17.01 9.42
C ILE A 147 -5.56 -18.53 9.34
N LEU A 148 -6.40 -19.19 8.54
CA LEU A 148 -6.43 -20.64 8.39
C LEU A 148 -5.73 -21.04 7.09
N ALA A 149 -5.07 -22.20 7.12
CA ALA A 149 -4.56 -22.89 5.94
C ALA A 149 -5.23 -24.27 5.88
N THR A 150 -5.85 -24.59 4.75
CA THR A 150 -6.52 -25.88 4.51
C THR A 150 -5.95 -26.50 3.25
N TRP A 151 -5.53 -27.77 3.33
CA TRP A 151 -5.02 -28.51 2.17
C TRP A 151 -6.12 -29.37 1.58
N THR A 152 -6.24 -29.36 0.26
CA THR A 152 -7.27 -30.09 -0.46
C THR A 152 -6.77 -30.50 -1.83
N ASP A 153 -7.26 -31.64 -2.31
CA ASP A 153 -7.12 -32.15 -3.68
C ASP A 153 -8.26 -31.69 -4.60
N ASP A 154 -9.22 -30.90 -4.07
CA ASP A 154 -10.27 -30.27 -4.83
C ASP A 154 -9.73 -29.03 -5.56
N ASP A 155 -9.43 -29.21 -6.85
CA ASP A 155 -8.93 -28.16 -7.73
C ASP A 155 -9.84 -26.92 -7.75
N VAL A 156 -11.16 -27.07 -7.57
CA VAL A 156 -12.09 -25.94 -7.55
C VAL A 156 -11.94 -25.11 -6.28
N LYS A 157 -11.52 -25.71 -5.16
CA LYS A 157 -11.26 -24.99 -3.91
C LYS A 157 -9.88 -24.35 -3.92
N SER A 158 -8.85 -25.02 -4.45
CA SER A 158 -7.46 -24.55 -4.41
C SER A 158 -7.16 -23.47 -5.47
N THR A 159 -7.87 -23.47 -6.61
CA THR A 159 -7.68 -22.49 -7.69
C THR A 159 -8.49 -21.20 -7.53
N LYS A 160 -9.35 -21.10 -6.51
CA LYS A 160 -10.11 -19.89 -6.22
C LYS A 160 -9.18 -18.77 -5.76
N LEU A 161 -8.95 -17.81 -6.65
CA LEU A 161 -8.33 -16.54 -6.31
C LEU A 161 -9.24 -15.75 -5.38
N ASP A 162 -8.76 -15.45 -4.17
CA ASP A 162 -9.42 -14.49 -3.29
C ASP A 162 -9.42 -13.11 -3.96
N ARG A 163 -10.62 -12.53 -4.12
CA ARG A 163 -10.78 -11.25 -4.85
C ARG A 163 -10.03 -10.11 -4.16
N THR A 164 -9.92 -10.14 -2.84
CA THR A 164 -9.23 -9.12 -2.05
C THR A 164 -7.72 -9.21 -2.23
N VAL A 165 -7.18 -10.43 -2.16
CA VAL A 165 -5.76 -10.68 -2.40
C VAL A 165 -5.39 -10.32 -3.84
N ALA A 166 -6.19 -10.74 -4.82
CA ALA A 166 -5.95 -10.43 -6.23
C ALA A 166 -5.95 -8.92 -6.50
N HIS A 167 -6.94 -8.20 -5.97
CA HIS A 167 -7.04 -6.75 -6.13
C HIS A 167 -5.83 -6.00 -5.58
N TYR A 168 -5.44 -6.26 -4.33
CA TYR A 168 -4.31 -5.55 -3.72
C TYR A 168 -2.96 -5.97 -4.30
N THR A 169 -2.85 -7.19 -4.81
CA THR A 169 -1.68 -7.61 -5.60
C THR A 169 -1.60 -6.81 -6.91
N GLY A 170 -2.72 -6.64 -7.61
CA GLY A 170 -2.79 -5.79 -8.80
C GLY A 170 -2.49 -4.30 -8.53
N GLN A 171 -2.92 -3.75 -7.38
CA GLN A 171 -2.54 -2.39 -6.98
C GLN A 171 -1.03 -2.24 -6.72
N ALA A 172 -0.39 -3.26 -6.14
CA ALA A 172 1.07 -3.25 -5.94
C ALA A 172 1.82 -3.30 -7.28
N GLU A 173 1.34 -4.14 -8.20
CA GLU A 173 1.89 -4.22 -9.56
C GLU A 173 1.68 -2.90 -10.33
N LEU A 174 0.53 -2.24 -10.17
CA LEU A 174 0.26 -0.92 -10.73
C LEU A 174 1.28 0.11 -10.24
N ALA A 175 1.49 0.21 -8.93
CA ALA A 175 2.42 1.15 -8.33
C ALA A 175 3.85 0.93 -8.86
N GLN A 176 4.30 -0.33 -8.91
CA GLN A 176 5.61 -0.70 -9.44
C GLN A 176 5.77 -0.32 -10.92
N SER A 177 4.76 -0.65 -11.75
CA SER A 177 4.76 -0.34 -13.19
C SER A 177 4.83 1.17 -13.47
N ILE A 178 4.20 1.99 -12.61
CA ILE A 178 4.31 3.45 -12.68
C ILE A 178 5.73 3.92 -12.37
N GLN A 179 6.30 3.47 -11.25
CA GLN A 179 7.63 3.86 -10.81
C GLN A 179 8.68 3.51 -11.88
N GLU A 180 8.73 2.25 -12.30
CA GLU A 180 9.68 1.79 -13.31
C GLU A 180 9.46 2.48 -14.67
N GLY A 181 8.20 2.76 -15.04
CA GLY A 181 7.87 3.47 -16.28
C GLY A 181 8.30 4.93 -16.27
N LEU A 182 8.14 5.63 -15.15
CA LEU A 182 8.62 7.00 -14.98
C LEU A 182 10.14 7.08 -14.95
N GLU A 183 10.81 6.13 -14.30
CA GLU A 183 12.27 6.02 -14.32
C GLU A 183 12.81 5.75 -15.72
N ALA A 184 12.21 4.81 -16.47
CA ALA A 184 12.56 4.54 -17.86
C ALA A 184 12.41 5.79 -18.72
N ARG A 185 11.30 6.54 -18.54
CA ARG A 185 11.07 7.82 -19.22
C ARG A 185 12.16 8.83 -18.88
N ALA A 186 12.54 8.97 -17.61
CA ALA A 186 13.58 9.90 -17.17
C ALA A 186 14.96 9.56 -17.76
N ARG A 187 15.23 8.28 -18.05
CA ARG A 187 16.44 7.83 -18.75
C ARG A 187 16.35 7.93 -20.28
N GLY A 188 15.22 8.34 -20.83
CA GLY A 188 14.98 8.42 -22.28
C GLY A 188 14.68 7.07 -22.94
N ASP A 189 14.41 6.02 -22.16
CA ASP A 189 14.04 4.69 -22.65
C ASP A 189 12.54 4.65 -23.00
N VAL A 190 12.22 5.15 -24.20
CA VAL A 190 10.85 5.36 -24.67
C VAL A 190 10.08 4.05 -24.78
N GLU A 191 10.72 2.97 -25.24
CA GLU A 191 10.06 1.68 -25.45
C GLU A 191 9.66 1.04 -24.12
N VAL A 192 10.60 0.97 -23.17
CA VAL A 192 10.34 0.43 -21.84
C VAL A 192 9.32 1.29 -21.09
N ALA A 193 9.45 2.62 -21.15
CA ALA A 193 8.49 3.54 -20.54
C ALA A 193 7.07 3.37 -21.11
N THR A 194 6.94 3.23 -22.44
CA THR A 194 5.64 3.02 -23.09
C THR A 194 5.00 1.71 -22.63
N SER A 195 5.79 0.62 -22.57
CA SER A 195 5.31 -0.68 -22.13
C SER A 195 4.84 -0.65 -20.67
N LEU A 196 5.65 -0.12 -19.77
CA LEU A 196 5.35 -0.08 -18.34
C LEU A 196 4.21 0.89 -17.99
N LEU A 197 4.16 2.07 -18.60
CA LEU A 197 3.04 2.99 -18.38
C LEU A 197 1.75 2.50 -19.06
N GLY A 198 1.85 1.75 -20.15
CA GLY A 198 0.73 1.06 -20.77
C GLY A 198 0.14 -0.03 -19.87
N LYS A 199 1.02 -0.86 -19.28
CA LYS A 199 0.64 -1.84 -18.26
C LYS A 199 -0.02 -1.17 -17.04
N ALA A 200 0.53 -0.05 -16.56
CA ALA A 200 -0.08 0.72 -15.48
C ALA A 200 -1.49 1.22 -15.84
N VAL A 201 -1.71 1.72 -17.05
CA VAL A 201 -3.04 2.13 -17.53
C VAL A 201 -4.03 0.97 -17.51
N LYS A 202 -3.62 -0.21 -17.98
CA LYS A 202 -4.45 -1.41 -17.95
C LYS A 202 -4.85 -1.80 -16.52
N LEU A 203 -3.89 -1.89 -15.61
CA LEU A 203 -4.14 -2.24 -14.20
C LEU A 203 -5.01 -1.21 -13.47
N ALA A 204 -4.81 0.09 -13.76
CA ALA A 204 -5.64 1.15 -13.21
C ALA A 204 -7.09 1.04 -13.72
N HIS A 205 -7.28 0.67 -14.98
CA HIS A 205 -8.61 0.43 -15.57
C HIS A 205 -9.31 -0.78 -14.94
N GLU A 206 -8.64 -1.92 -14.88
CA GLU A 206 -9.19 -3.18 -14.33
C GLU A 206 -9.60 -3.04 -12.85
N SER A 207 -8.86 -2.22 -12.10
CA SER A 207 -9.12 -2.00 -10.67
C SER A 207 -10.02 -0.80 -10.35
N GLY A 208 -10.49 -0.07 -11.37
CA GLY A 208 -11.31 1.13 -11.19
C GLY A 208 -10.60 2.27 -10.47
N ASN A 209 -9.27 2.35 -10.53
CA ASN A 209 -8.48 3.40 -9.88
C ASN A 209 -8.54 4.70 -10.70
N GLU A 210 -9.67 5.41 -10.61
CA GLU A 210 -9.91 6.64 -11.36
C GLU A 210 -8.91 7.76 -11.03
N GLY A 211 -8.48 7.85 -9.77
CA GLY A 211 -7.49 8.84 -9.33
C GLY A 211 -6.16 8.65 -10.06
N THR A 212 -5.64 7.43 -10.06
CA THR A 212 -4.41 7.08 -10.78
C THR A 212 -4.60 7.19 -12.30
N THR A 213 -5.76 6.81 -12.82
CA THR A 213 -6.08 6.97 -14.26
C THR A 213 -6.01 8.44 -14.69
N LYS A 214 -6.52 9.37 -13.88
CA LYS A 214 -6.43 10.81 -14.15
C LYS A 214 -4.98 11.30 -14.16
N LEU A 215 -4.17 10.84 -13.21
CA LEU A 215 -2.74 11.18 -13.17
C LEU A 215 -1.99 10.57 -14.36
N LEU A 216 -2.24 9.32 -14.74
CA LEU A 216 -1.61 8.70 -15.92
C LEU A 216 -1.89 9.49 -17.21
N LYS A 217 -3.11 10.00 -17.38
CA LYS A 217 -3.48 10.87 -18.52
C LYS A 217 -2.68 12.17 -18.61
N THR A 218 -2.02 12.59 -17.53
CA THR A 218 -1.12 13.76 -17.58
C THR A 218 0.21 13.42 -18.26
N VAL A 219 0.66 12.16 -18.16
CA VAL A 219 1.97 11.68 -18.64
C VAL A 219 1.89 10.95 -19.98
N VAL A 220 0.77 10.27 -20.25
CA VAL A 220 0.55 9.48 -21.48
C VAL A 220 -0.78 9.85 -22.16
N ASP A 221 -0.80 9.72 -23.48
CA ASP A 221 -2.02 9.71 -24.27
C ASP A 221 -2.55 8.28 -24.34
N ILE A 222 -3.68 8.03 -23.67
CA ILE A 222 -4.30 6.71 -23.61
C ILE A 222 -5.11 6.47 -24.89
N GLN A 223 -4.72 5.48 -25.69
CA GLN A 223 -5.41 5.08 -26.92
C GLN A 223 -6.42 3.95 -26.64
N ASN A 224 -6.04 2.97 -25.84
CA ASN A 224 -6.91 1.87 -25.40
C ASN A 224 -6.57 1.46 -23.97
N ALA A 225 -7.41 1.81 -23.00
CA ALA A 225 -7.17 1.49 -21.59
C ALA A 225 -7.22 -0.02 -21.27
N PRO A 226 -8.25 -0.78 -21.71
CA PRO A 226 -8.29 -2.24 -21.55
C PRO A 226 -7.06 -3.00 -22.07
N GLU A 227 -6.48 -2.56 -23.19
CA GLU A 227 -5.29 -3.20 -23.78
C GLU A 227 -3.97 -2.63 -23.22
N GLY A 228 -4.01 -1.48 -22.53
CA GLY A 228 -2.81 -0.77 -22.11
C GLY A 228 -2.08 -0.05 -23.25
N THR A 229 -2.76 0.22 -24.37
CA THR A 229 -2.17 0.90 -25.52
C THR A 229 -2.11 2.39 -25.26
N VAL A 230 -0.88 2.92 -25.16
CA VAL A 230 -0.61 4.32 -24.84
C VAL A 230 0.48 4.89 -25.74
N ARG A 231 0.52 6.21 -25.85
CA ARG A 231 1.63 6.96 -26.41
C ARG A 231 2.19 7.89 -25.35
N LEU A 232 3.51 7.93 -25.15
CA LEU A 232 4.11 8.92 -24.26
C LEU A 232 3.87 10.33 -24.81
N LYS A 233 3.48 11.25 -23.93
CA LYS A 233 3.47 12.66 -24.31
C LYS A 233 4.88 13.16 -24.51
N ARG A 234 5.06 14.02 -25.52
CA ARG A 234 6.36 14.63 -25.84
C ARG A 234 6.84 15.53 -24.71
N GLU A 235 5.91 16.30 -24.15
CA GLU A 235 6.16 17.21 -23.04
C GLU A 235 5.21 16.84 -21.91
N VAL A 236 5.78 16.60 -20.72
CA VAL A 236 5.05 16.35 -19.48
C VAL A 236 5.66 17.28 -18.47
N ALA A 237 4.84 18.05 -17.76
CA ALA A 237 5.33 18.90 -16.70
C ALA A 237 5.93 18.05 -15.57
N ASP A 238 7.05 18.48 -14.99
CA ASP A 238 7.70 17.73 -13.91
C ASP A 238 6.75 17.50 -12.73
N VAL A 239 5.90 18.49 -12.45
CA VAL A 239 4.87 18.39 -11.41
C VAL A 239 3.87 17.25 -11.65
N ASP A 240 3.53 16.97 -12.90
CA ASP A 240 2.61 15.89 -13.28
C ASP A 240 3.26 14.52 -13.10
N ALA A 241 4.50 14.37 -13.54
CA ALA A 241 5.28 13.15 -13.35
C ALA A 241 5.52 12.88 -11.86
N MET A 242 5.91 13.89 -11.09
CA MET A 242 6.12 13.78 -9.64
C MET A 242 4.82 13.52 -8.87
N ALA A 243 3.69 14.10 -9.30
CA ALA A 243 2.38 13.80 -8.73
C ALA A 243 1.97 12.35 -8.96
N LEU A 244 2.15 11.84 -10.19
CA LEU A 244 1.90 10.43 -10.52
C LEU A 244 2.80 9.50 -9.69
N GLU A 245 4.10 9.78 -9.62
CA GLU A 245 5.05 8.99 -8.83
C GLU A 245 4.67 8.98 -7.34
N THR A 246 4.41 10.16 -6.77
CA THR A 246 4.11 10.32 -5.34
C THR A 246 2.82 9.62 -4.94
N ARG A 247 1.81 9.65 -5.80
CA ARG A 247 0.48 9.09 -5.54
C ARG A 247 0.30 7.67 -6.08
N SER A 248 1.32 7.08 -6.70
CA SER A 248 1.30 5.71 -7.24
C SER A 248 0.94 4.65 -6.20
N THR A 249 1.27 4.88 -4.92
CA THR A 249 0.96 3.97 -3.81
C THR A 249 -0.45 4.09 -3.27
N LYS A 250 -1.26 5.03 -3.77
CA LYS A 250 -2.65 5.24 -3.37
C LYS A 250 -3.54 4.16 -3.99
N THR A 251 -4.24 3.42 -3.16
CA THR A 251 -5.08 2.29 -3.59
C THR A 251 -6.56 2.66 -3.62
N THR A 252 -7.32 1.99 -4.47
CA THR A 252 -8.77 1.91 -4.31
C THR A 252 -9.13 0.77 -3.37
N ARG A 253 -10.11 0.99 -2.51
CA ARG A 253 -10.62 -0.06 -1.63
C ARG A 253 -11.63 -0.92 -2.36
N ILE A 254 -11.63 -2.23 -2.10
CA ILE A 254 -12.75 -3.08 -2.51
C ILE A 254 -14.01 -2.71 -1.71
N PRO A 255 -15.18 -2.57 -2.36
CA PRO A 255 -16.45 -2.47 -1.66
C PRO A 255 -16.64 -3.70 -0.76
N LYS A 256 -16.97 -3.49 0.52
CA LYS A 256 -17.35 -4.60 1.39
C LYS A 256 -18.61 -5.23 0.83
N SER A 257 -18.53 -6.52 0.47
CA SER A 257 -19.68 -7.37 0.11
C SER A 257 -20.59 -7.59 1.30
#